data_AF-A0A376F6W8-F1
#
_entry.id   AF-A0A376F6W8-F1
#
_cell.length_a   1.000
_cell.length_b   1.000
_cell.length_c   1.000
_cell.angle_alpha   90.00
_cell.angle_beta   90.00
_cell.angle_gamma   90.00
#
_symmetry.space_group_name_H-M   'P 1'
#
loop_
_entity.id
_entity.type
_entity.pdbx_description
1 polymer ?
#
loop_
_entity_poly.entity_id
_entity_poly.type
_entity_poly.pdbx_seq_one_letter_code
_entity_poly.pdbx_strand_id
1 'polypeptide(L)' 'MRKSVVLLLGTFGLFSGFSHADDGGDDTISAKELKTLFFGHDDRTRVADPTQAPWDAIGQLETASGNLCTATLITRSLP' A
#
# COMPACT_ATOMS: atom_id res chain seq x y z
N MET A 1 -10.90 -45.21 22.55
CA MET A 1 -11.25 -43.77 22.60
C MET A 1 -10.11 -42.84 22.15
N ARG A 2 -8.85 -43.01 22.60
CA ARG A 2 -7.72 -42.16 22.13
C ARG A 2 -7.43 -42.20 20.63
N LYS A 3 -7.61 -43.35 19.97
CA LYS A 3 -7.29 -43.53 18.54
C LYS A 3 -8.33 -42.90 17.61
N SER A 4 -9.60 -42.85 18.03
CA SER A 4 -10.69 -42.25 17.27
C SER A 4 -10.59 -40.72 17.25
N VAL A 5 -10.08 -40.12 18.33
CA VAL A 5 -9.83 -38.66 18.42
C VAL A 5 -8.72 -38.22 17.47
N VAL A 6 -7.65 -39.02 17.33
CA VAL A 6 -6.53 -38.71 16.42
C VAL A 6 -6.96 -38.76 14.95
N LEU A 7 -7.84 -39.70 14.57
CA LEU A 7 -8.38 -39.74 13.21
C LEU A 7 -9.29 -38.54 12.90
N LEU A 8 -10.07 -38.07 13.86
CA LEU A 8 -10.98 -36.93 13.70
C LEU A 8 -10.25 -35.58 13.64
N LEU A 9 -9.15 -35.41 14.38
CA LEU A 9 -8.31 -34.19 14.25
C LEU A 9 -7.46 -34.20 12.97
N GLY A 10 -7.04 -35.39 12.50
CA GLY A 10 -6.26 -35.53 11.26
C GLY A 10 -7.04 -35.19 9.99
N THR A 11 -8.35 -35.49 9.95
CA THR A 11 -9.20 -35.14 8.80
C THR A 11 -9.54 -33.65 8.75
N PHE A 12 -9.65 -32.96 9.89
CA PHE A 12 -9.91 -31.52 9.94
C PHE A 12 -8.68 -30.68 9.54
N GLY A 13 -7.47 -31.19 9.78
CA GLY A 13 -6.21 -30.52 9.41
C GLY A 13 -5.86 -30.61 7.91
N LEU A 14 -6.58 -31.40 7.12
CA LEU A 14 -6.35 -31.51 5.67
C LEU A 14 -7.25 -30.56 4.84
N PHE A 15 -8.25 -29.91 5.46
CA PHE A 15 -9.13 -28.95 4.79
C PHE A 15 -8.55 -27.52 4.71
N SER A 16 -7.43 -27.24 5.36
CA SER A 16 -6.73 -25.95 5.25
C SER A 16 -6.03 -25.73 3.90
N GLY A 17 -6.12 -26.69 2.97
CA GLY A 17 -5.52 -26.61 1.63
C GLY A 17 -6.34 -25.85 0.58
N PHE A 18 -7.58 -25.47 0.85
CA PHE A 18 -8.39 -24.69 -0.09
C PHE A 18 -8.36 -23.20 0.27
N SER A 19 -7.16 -22.64 0.38
CA SER A 19 -7.02 -21.19 0.18
C SER A 19 -7.08 -20.98 -1.33
N HIS A 20 -8.28 -20.91 -1.89
CA HIS A 20 -8.50 -20.43 -3.24
C HIS A 20 -8.13 -18.95 -3.22
N ALA A 21 -6.91 -18.61 -3.63
CA ALA A 21 -6.66 -17.25 -4.12
C ALA A 21 -7.64 -17.09 -5.27
N ASP A 22 -8.57 -16.15 -5.13
CA ASP A 22 -9.36 -15.66 -6.26
C ASP A 22 -8.33 -15.25 -7.32
N ASP A 23 -8.07 -16.17 -8.25
CA ASP A 23 -7.19 -15.95 -9.40
C ASP A 23 -8.00 -15.00 -10.25
N GLY A 24 -7.79 -13.71 -9.95
CA GLY A 24 -8.60 -12.59 -10.39
C GLY A 24 -9.06 -12.87 -11.80
N GLY A 25 -10.34 -13.20 -11.91
CA GLY A 25 -11.00 -13.36 -13.19
C GLY A 25 -10.63 -12.15 -14.04
N ASP A 26 -10.50 -12.41 -15.35
CA ASP A 26 -10.19 -11.52 -16.46
C ASP A 26 -10.99 -10.20 -16.45
N ASP A 27 -10.84 -9.40 -15.41
CA ASP A 27 -11.16 -8.00 -15.33
C ASP A 27 -9.93 -7.36 -15.92
N THR A 28 -9.92 -7.27 -17.25
CA THR A 28 -8.93 -6.52 -18.02
C THR A 28 -8.64 -5.19 -17.32
N ILE A 29 -7.60 -5.16 -16.48
CA ILE A 29 -7.22 -3.98 -15.73
C ILE A 29 -6.95 -2.91 -16.78
N SER A 30 -7.82 -1.91 -16.81
CA SER A 30 -7.76 -0.88 -17.84
C SER A 30 -6.36 -0.29 -17.84
N ALA A 31 -5.80 0.08 -19.00
CA ALA A 31 -4.52 0.79 -19.06
C ALA A 31 -4.50 2.07 -18.17
N LYS A 32 -5.68 2.57 -17.81
CA LYS A 32 -5.89 3.64 -16.83
C LYS A 32 -5.69 3.17 -15.37
N GLU A 33 -6.17 1.99 -15.00
CA GLU A 33 -5.88 1.38 -13.69
C GLU A 33 -4.42 0.94 -13.58
N LEU A 34 -3.81 0.40 -14.64
CA LEU A 34 -2.38 0.03 -14.62
C LEU A 34 -1.44 1.22 -14.38
N LYS A 35 -1.84 2.44 -14.77
CA LYS A 35 -1.08 3.68 -14.50
C LYS A 35 -1.38 4.28 -13.13
N THR A 36 -2.46 3.87 -12.50
CA THR A 36 -2.82 4.32 -11.17
C THR A 36 -2.14 3.36 -10.20
N LEU A 37 -1.05 3.79 -9.57
CA LEU A 37 -0.32 3.01 -8.54
C LEU A 37 -1.17 2.71 -7.29
N PHE A 38 -2.45 3.03 -7.32
CA PHE A 38 -3.42 2.88 -6.26
C PHE A 38 -4.54 1.98 -6.79
N PHE A 39 -4.76 0.86 -6.11
CA PHE A 39 -5.81 -0.08 -6.45
C PHE A 39 -7.18 0.51 -6.05
N GLY A 40 -8.15 0.53 -6.98
CA GLY A 40 -9.56 0.84 -6.71
C GLY A 40 -9.93 2.34 -6.60
N HIS A 41 -9.39 3.07 -5.63
CA HIS A 41 -9.77 4.47 -5.37
C HIS A 41 -8.59 5.30 -4.84
N ASP A 42 -8.47 6.55 -5.29
CA ASP A 42 -7.48 7.51 -4.79
C ASP A 42 -8.15 8.47 -3.79
N ASP A 43 -7.94 8.23 -2.49
CA ASP A 43 -8.50 9.06 -1.41
C ASP A 43 -7.68 10.32 -1.12
N ARG A 44 -6.60 10.57 -1.86
CA ARG A 44 -5.74 11.74 -1.59
C ARG A 44 -6.49 13.03 -1.90
N THR A 45 -6.46 13.94 -0.94
CA THR A 45 -7.00 15.29 -1.13
C THR A 45 -5.85 16.25 -1.45
N ARG A 46 -6.01 17.02 -2.54
CA ARG A 46 -5.05 18.07 -2.89
C ARG A 46 -5.10 19.18 -1.84
N VAL A 47 -3.95 19.58 -1.32
CA VAL A 47 -3.81 20.76 -0.47
C VAL A 47 -4.01 22.01 -1.34
N ALA A 48 -5.04 22.80 -1.03
CA ALA A 48 -5.41 23.98 -1.81
C ALA A 48 -4.43 25.15 -1.61
N ASP A 49 -4.00 25.37 -0.36
CA ASP A 49 -3.03 26.39 0.01
C ASP A 49 -1.86 25.74 0.79
N PRO A 50 -0.76 25.36 0.09
CA PRO A 50 0.40 24.75 0.72
C PRO A 50 1.28 25.75 1.49
N THR A 51 0.92 27.05 1.49
CA THR A 51 1.68 28.08 2.24
C THR A 51 1.23 28.22 3.70
N GLN A 52 0.19 27.48 4.10
CA GLN A 52 -0.29 27.42 5.47
C GLN A 52 0.32 26.24 6.23
N ALA A 53 0.57 26.43 7.53
CA ALA A 53 0.95 25.34 8.40
C ALA A 53 -0.12 24.21 8.40
N PRO A 54 0.29 22.93 8.41
CA PRO A 54 1.67 22.42 8.50
C PRO A 54 2.36 22.21 7.13
N TRP A 55 1.69 22.56 6.03
CA TRP A 55 2.14 22.26 4.67
C TRP A 55 3.29 23.17 4.22
N ASP A 56 3.40 24.36 4.81
CA ASP A 56 4.45 25.34 4.56
C ASP A 56 5.87 24.82 4.84
N ALA A 57 6.00 23.79 5.68
CA ALA A 57 7.26 23.10 5.95
C ALA A 57 7.60 22.00 4.93
N ILE A 58 6.68 21.59 4.05
CA ILE A 58 6.85 20.45 3.14
C ILE A 58 7.16 20.97 1.72
N GLY A 59 8.25 20.50 1.14
CA GLY A 59 8.70 20.93 -0.18
C GLY A 59 9.34 19.82 -1.02
N GLN A 60 9.69 20.18 -2.25
CA GLN A 60 10.43 19.30 -3.16
C GLN A 60 11.93 19.53 -3.00
N LEU A 61 12.70 18.45 -2.97
CA LEU A 61 14.17 18.47 -3.04
C LEU A 61 14.61 17.78 -4.33
N GLU A 62 15.52 18.42 -5.05
CA GLU A 62 16.17 17.85 -6.22
C GLU A 62 17.63 17.52 -5.86
N THR A 63 18.05 16.28 -6.11
CA THR A 63 19.43 15.87 -5.89
C THR A 63 20.31 16.27 -7.07
N ALA A 64 21.63 16.35 -6.85
CA ALA A 64 22.59 16.58 -7.93
C ALA A 64 22.52 15.50 -9.05
N SER A 65 22.00 14.31 -8.74
CA SER A 65 21.77 13.23 -9.72
C SER A 65 20.43 13.37 -10.48
N GLY A 66 19.65 14.42 -10.24
CA GLY A 66 18.36 14.68 -10.90
C GLY A 66 17.17 13.93 -10.29
N ASN A 67 17.31 13.37 -9.07
CA ASN A 67 16.17 12.72 -8.40
C ASN A 67 15.32 13.75 -7.68
N LEU A 68 14.01 13.66 -7.85
CA LEU A 68 13.03 14.45 -7.11
C LEU A 68 12.52 13.67 -5.90
N CYS A 69 12.53 14.32 -4.75
CA CYS A 69 11.96 13.78 -3.52
C CYS A 69 11.19 14.85 -2.74
N THR A 70 10.47 14.42 -1.70
CA THR A 70 9.78 15.31 -0.75
C THR A 70 10.62 15.44 0.51
N ALA A 71 10.71 16.65 1.05
CA ALA A 71 11.44 16.95 2.28
C ALA A 71 10.62 17.84 3.21
N THR A 72 10.91 17.78 4.51
CA THR A 72 10.29 18.59 5.55
C THR A 72 11.32 19.49 6.21
N LEU A 73 11.06 20.79 6.28
CA LEU A 73 11.88 21.78 6.97
C LEU A 73 11.73 21.62 8.49
N ILE A 74 12.77 21.13 9.16
CA ILE A 74 12.78 20.93 10.62
C ILE A 74 13.39 22.12 11.39
N THR A 75 14.18 22.97 10.72
CA THR A 75 14.82 24.16 11.29
C THR A 75 15.06 25.19 10.19
N ARG A 76 15.11 26.48 10.55
CA ARG A 76 15.29 27.58 9.59
C ARG A 76 16.67 27.60 8.93
N SER A 77 17.70 27.13 9.64
CA SER A 77 19.06 27.04 9.12
C SER A 77 19.84 25.96 9.87
N LEU A 78 20.78 25.32 9.16
CA LEU A 78 21.84 24.53 9.76
C LEU A 78 22.93 25.51 10.26
N PRO A 79 23.63 25.20 11.38
CA PRO A 79 24.73 26.03 11.88
C PRO A 79 25.90 26.12 10.92
#